data_AF-A0A352N656-F1
#
_entry.id   AF-A0A352N656-F1
#
_cell.length_a   1.000
_cell.length_b   1.000
_cell.length_c   1.000
_cell.angle_alpha   90.00
_cell.angle_beta   90.00
_cell.angle_gamma   90.00
#
_symmetry.space_group_name_H-M   'P 1'
#
loop_
_entity.id
_entity.type
_entity.pdbx_description
1 polymer ?
#
loop_
_entity_poly.entity_id
_entity_poly.type
_entity_poly.pdbx_seq_one_letter_code
_entity_poly.pdbx_strand_id
1 'polypeptide(L)'
;MKANKFTIGCVSILLFGLLVFVLFGWFMFGDHSSFETGLKKYELLPDSAHDITVFKNPNISGMFLCDFSIDEEGFKDYSEKQKWKVEEIKDLKDLFTAKAFHEGTPNERHKIKNGLYYSKIAANGGGVTVGYDRDNGRGYISRSSR
;
A
#
# COMPACT_ATOMS: atom_id res chain seq x y z
N MET A 1 55.38 -15.99 -11.03
CA MET A 1 54.87 -14.76 -11.67
C MET A 1 54.57 -13.73 -10.59
N LYS A 2 55.28 -12.59 -10.56
CA LYS A 2 54.94 -11.48 -9.65
C LYS A 2 53.79 -10.70 -10.31
N ALA A 3 52.60 -10.72 -9.72
CA ALA A 3 51.49 -9.89 -10.19
C ALA A 3 51.93 -8.42 -10.12
N ASN A 4 51.77 -7.71 -11.24
CA ASN A 4 52.18 -6.32 -11.34
C ASN A 4 51.24 -5.48 -10.46
N LYS A 5 51.78 -4.63 -9.59
CA LYS A 5 50.97 -3.85 -8.63
C LYS A 5 49.86 -3.02 -9.34
N PHE A 6 50.08 -2.69 -10.62
CA PHE A 6 49.15 -1.99 -11.49
C PHE A 6 47.90 -2.82 -11.84
N THR A 7 48.03 -4.11 -12.16
CA THR A 7 46.86 -4.97 -12.47
C THR A 7 46.04 -5.29 -11.23
N ILE A 8 46.66 -5.39 -10.05
CA ILE A 8 45.94 -5.56 -8.77
C ILE A 8 45.08 -4.32 -8.46
N GLY A 9 45.60 -3.11 -8.71
CA GLY A 9 44.85 -1.86 -8.50
C GLY A 9 43.59 -1.75 -9.38
N CYS A 10 43.70 -2.05 -10.67
CA CYS A 10 42.56 -1.98 -11.60
C CYS A 10 41.46 -3.00 -11.26
N VAL A 11 41.82 -4.22 -10.87
CA VAL A 11 40.85 -5.26 -10.48
C VAL A 11 40.10 -4.87 -9.21
N SER A 12 40.79 -4.29 -8.22
CA SER A 12 40.16 -3.81 -6.98
C SER A 12 39.15 -2.68 -7.23
N ILE A 13 39.46 -1.73 -8.12
CA ILE A 13 38.53 -0.64 -8.47
C ILE A 13 37.28 -1.18 -9.18
N LEU A 14 37.45 -2.13 -10.09
CA LEU A 14 36.33 -2.80 -10.78
C LEU A 14 35.43 -3.57 -9.81
N LEU A 15 36.01 -4.34 -8.89
CA LEU A 15 35.25 -5.08 -7.87
C LEU A 15 34.51 -4.13 -6.92
N PHE A 16 35.14 -3.03 -6.53
CA PHE A 16 34.50 -2.02 -5.70
C PHE A 16 33.34 -1.33 -6.44
N GLY A 17 33.55 -0.95 -7.71
CA GLY A 17 32.50 -0.37 -8.55
C GLY A 17 31.32 -1.31 -8.74
N LEU A 18 31.57 -2.60 -8.96
CA LEU A 18 30.54 -3.63 -9.05
C LEU A 18 29.78 -3.78 -7.73
N LEU A 19 30.49 -3.83 -6.60
CA LEU A 19 29.87 -3.92 -5.27
C LEU A 19 28.94 -2.73 -5.01
N VAL A 20 29.41 -1.50 -5.28
CA VAL A 20 28.60 -0.28 -5.14
C VAL A 20 27.37 -0.32 -6.05
N PHE A 21 27.52 -0.76 -7.30
CA PHE A 21 26.39 -0.88 -8.23
C PHE A 21 25.35 -1.92 -7.76
N VAL A 22 25.79 -3.07 -7.26
CA VAL A 22 24.91 -4.12 -6.72
C VAL A 22 24.18 -3.63 -5.46
N LEU A 23 24.89 -2.99 -4.53
CA LEU A 23 24.28 -2.43 -3.31
C LEU A 23 23.28 -1.32 -3.64
N PHE A 24 23.62 -0.45 -4.59
CA PHE A 24 22.72 0.60 -5.07
C PHE A 24 21.49 0.01 -5.77
N GLY A 25 21.67 -1.03 -6.58
CA GLY A 25 20.59 -1.77 -7.22
C GLY A 25 19.67 -2.42 -6.19
N TRP A 26 20.21 -3.06 -5.15
CA TRP A 26 19.41 -3.61 -4.06
C TRP A 26 18.65 -2.53 -3.31
N PHE A 27 19.28 -1.40 -3.01
CA PHE A 27 18.62 -0.31 -2.29
C PHE A 27 17.47 0.30 -3.10
N MET A 28 17.66 0.49 -4.42
CA MET A 28 16.67 1.10 -5.31
C MET A 28 15.56 0.16 -5.77
N PHE A 29 15.87 -1.14 -5.93
CA PHE A 29 14.97 -2.13 -6.53
C PHE A 29 14.60 -3.28 -5.59
N GLY A 30 15.08 -3.26 -4.35
CA GLY A 30 14.65 -4.18 -3.32
C GLY A 30 13.16 -4.04 -3.02
N ASP A 31 12.53 -5.14 -2.61
CA ASP A 31 11.17 -5.08 -2.11
C ASP A 31 11.19 -4.46 -0.70
N HIS A 32 10.70 -3.23 -0.60
CA HIS A 32 10.55 -2.50 0.66
C HIS A 32 9.10 -2.55 1.13
N SER A 33 8.34 -3.56 0.69
CA SER A 33 6.97 -3.74 1.14
C SER A 33 6.91 -4.07 2.63
N SER A 34 5.88 -3.57 3.29
CA SER A 34 5.58 -3.89 4.68
C SER A 34 4.14 -4.37 4.80
N PHE A 35 3.94 -5.34 5.68
CA PHE A 35 2.62 -5.86 6.03
C PHE A 35 2.49 -5.95 7.55
N GLU A 36 1.47 -5.31 8.09
CA GLU A 36 1.20 -5.25 9.52
C GLU A 36 -0.28 -5.58 9.75
N THR A 37 -0.60 -6.35 10.78
CA THR A 37 -1.97 -6.78 11.10
C THR A 37 -2.23 -6.74 12.59
N GLY A 38 -3.50 -6.65 12.99
CA GLY A 38 -3.92 -6.56 14.38
C GLY A 38 -3.47 -5.27 15.08
N LEU A 39 -3.19 -4.20 14.31
CA LEU A 39 -2.81 -2.92 14.89
C LEU A 39 -4.01 -2.29 15.61
N LYS A 40 -3.75 -1.74 16.80
CA LYS A 40 -4.77 -1.01 17.60
C LYS A 40 -4.90 0.46 17.23
N LYS A 41 -3.86 1.03 16.62
CA LYS A 41 -3.79 2.42 16.20
C LYS A 41 -2.88 2.52 14.99
N TYR A 42 -3.22 3.42 14.09
CA TYR A 42 -2.41 3.72 12.91
C TYR A 42 -2.53 5.21 12.59
N GLU A 43 -1.40 5.87 12.30
CA GLU A 43 -1.29 7.34 12.27
C GLU A 43 -2.23 8.02 11.26
N LEU A 44 -2.62 7.32 10.19
CA LEU A 44 -3.48 7.85 9.14
C LEU A 44 -4.98 7.64 9.40
N LEU A 45 -5.36 6.92 10.47
CA LEU A 45 -6.74 6.54 10.77
C LEU A 45 -7.28 7.31 11.99
N PRO A 46 -8.61 7.44 12.13
CA PRO A 46 -9.22 8.02 13.33
C PRO A 46 -9.01 7.11 14.55
N ASP A 47 -9.07 7.67 15.75
CA ASP A 47 -8.89 6.91 17.01
C ASP A 47 -9.97 5.83 17.25
N SER A 48 -11.12 5.91 16.57
CA SER A 48 -12.17 4.89 16.61
C SER A 48 -11.85 3.63 15.80
N ALA A 49 -10.85 3.69 14.90
CA ALA A 49 -10.45 2.55 14.09
C ALA A 49 -9.68 1.51 14.92
N HIS A 50 -9.96 0.23 14.69
CA HIS A 50 -9.29 -0.90 15.35
C HIS A 50 -9.23 -2.11 14.43
N ASP A 51 -8.53 -3.18 14.84
CA ASP A 51 -8.30 -4.37 14.02
C ASP A 51 -7.77 -4.03 12.63
N ILE A 52 -6.71 -3.20 12.64
CA ILE A 52 -6.17 -2.57 11.45
C ILE A 52 -5.15 -3.51 10.80
N THR A 53 -5.27 -3.69 9.49
CA THR A 53 -4.30 -4.37 8.63
C THR A 53 -3.81 -3.40 7.57
N VAL A 54 -2.50 -3.24 7.44
CA VAL A 54 -1.86 -2.30 6.51
C VAL A 54 -0.87 -3.04 5.63
N PHE A 55 -0.95 -2.77 4.33
CA PHE A 55 0.08 -3.10 3.37
C PHE A 55 0.64 -1.81 2.77
N LYS A 56 1.97 -1.69 2.71
CA LYS A 56 2.67 -0.58 2.05
C LYS A 56 3.65 -1.15 1.05
N ASN A 57 3.74 -0.52 -0.11
CA ASN A 57 4.84 -0.70 -1.04
C ASN A 57 5.33 0.68 -1.49
N PRO A 58 6.43 1.19 -0.90
CA PRO A 58 6.95 2.54 -1.18
C PRO A 58 7.70 2.63 -2.52
N ASN A 59 7.84 1.53 -3.26
CA ASN A 59 8.44 1.54 -4.60
C ASN A 59 7.56 2.32 -5.59
N ILE A 60 7.91 2.33 -6.88
CA ILE A 60 7.33 3.19 -7.94
C ILE A 60 5.79 3.34 -7.92
N SER A 61 5.03 2.33 -7.51
CA SER A 61 3.57 2.43 -7.42
C SER A 61 3.01 3.21 -6.22
N GLY A 62 3.82 3.43 -5.16
CA GLY A 62 3.41 4.06 -3.90
C GLY A 62 2.14 3.43 -3.32
N MET A 63 2.07 2.09 -3.34
CA MET A 63 0.83 1.40 -3.00
C MET A 63 0.61 1.41 -1.49
N PHE A 64 -0.60 1.73 -1.09
CA PHE A 64 -1.04 1.70 0.30
C PHE A 64 -2.42 1.07 0.35
N LEU A 65 -2.54 -0.04 1.07
CA LEU A 65 -3.81 -0.70 1.35
C LEU A 65 -4.00 -0.73 2.86
N CYS A 66 -5.21 -0.45 3.32
CA CYS A 66 -5.54 -0.43 4.73
C CYS A 66 -6.97 -0.90 4.94
N ASP A 67 -7.12 -1.95 5.75
CA ASP A 67 -8.39 -2.55 6.14
C ASP A 67 -8.56 -2.35 7.64
N PHE A 68 -9.70 -1.88 8.13
CA PHE A 68 -9.90 -1.58 9.55
C PHE A 68 -11.37 -1.71 9.95
N SER A 69 -11.61 -2.04 11.21
CA SER A 69 -12.95 -2.01 11.80
C SER A 69 -13.27 -0.62 12.31
N ILE A 70 -14.47 -0.14 12.01
CA ILE A 70 -15.00 1.17 12.42
C ILE A 70 -16.53 1.14 12.28
N ASP A 71 -17.26 1.94 13.05
CA ASP A 71 -18.69 2.13 12.80
C ASP A 71 -18.95 3.07 11.62
N GLU A 72 -20.19 3.08 11.11
CA GLU A 72 -20.56 3.86 9.91
C GLU A 72 -20.43 5.37 10.15
N GLU A 73 -20.75 5.84 11.35
CA GLU A 73 -20.69 7.27 11.71
C GLU A 73 -19.23 7.74 11.72
N GLY A 74 -18.36 7.02 12.42
CA GLY A 74 -16.92 7.26 12.44
C GLY A 74 -16.30 7.20 11.05
N PHE A 75 -16.77 6.30 10.18
CA PHE A 75 -16.31 6.26 8.79
C PHE A 75 -16.77 7.48 7.97
N LYS A 76 -18.02 7.93 8.14
CA LYS A 76 -18.54 9.15 7.48
C LYS A 76 -17.77 10.39 7.92
N ASP A 77 -17.57 10.55 9.23
CA ASP A 77 -16.79 11.65 9.82
C ASP A 77 -15.36 11.67 9.30
N TYR A 78 -14.72 10.50 9.25
CA TYR A 78 -13.38 10.37 8.72
C TYR A 78 -13.32 10.71 7.23
N SER A 79 -14.29 10.22 6.45
CA SER A 79 -14.40 10.50 5.02
C SER A 79 -14.58 12.00 4.73
N GLU A 80 -15.42 12.68 5.51
CA GLU A 80 -15.62 14.13 5.39
C GLU A 80 -14.33 14.91 5.68
N LYS A 81 -13.61 14.56 6.76
CA LYS A 81 -12.29 15.15 7.09
C LYS A 81 -11.26 14.95 5.97
N GLN A 82 -11.30 13.80 5.31
CA GLN A 82 -10.44 13.48 4.15
C GLN A 82 -10.96 14.08 2.83
N LYS A 83 -12.12 14.75 2.83
CA LYS A 83 -12.80 15.29 1.65
C LYS A 83 -13.16 14.22 0.62
N TRP A 84 -13.43 13.00 1.08
CA TRP A 84 -14.00 11.94 0.26
C TRP A 84 -15.51 12.05 0.28
N LYS A 85 -16.09 12.36 -0.88
CA LYS A 85 -17.55 12.37 -1.06
C LYS A 85 -18.03 10.94 -1.22
N VAL A 86 -18.12 10.22 -0.11
CA VAL A 86 -18.61 8.84 -0.11
C VAL A 86 -20.09 8.82 -0.44
N GLU A 87 -20.47 7.90 -1.32
CA GLU A 87 -21.83 7.72 -1.78
C GLU A 87 -22.31 6.30 -1.47
N GLU A 88 -23.62 6.11 -1.36
CA GLU A 88 -24.18 4.78 -1.19
C GLU A 88 -23.91 3.89 -2.40
N ILE A 89 -23.65 2.63 -2.11
CA ILE A 89 -23.40 1.63 -3.14
C ILE A 89 -24.72 1.23 -3.82
N LYS A 90 -24.82 1.56 -5.10
CA LYS A 90 -25.96 1.19 -5.96
C LYS A 90 -25.78 -0.17 -6.64
N ASP A 91 -24.54 -0.53 -6.93
CA ASP A 91 -24.14 -1.74 -7.64
C ASP A 91 -22.95 -2.39 -6.93
N LEU A 92 -22.72 -3.69 -7.16
CA LEU A 92 -21.57 -4.41 -6.61
C LEU A 92 -20.26 -3.66 -6.88
N LYS A 93 -19.49 -3.36 -5.82
CA LYS A 93 -18.16 -2.74 -5.91
C LYS A 93 -17.09 -3.69 -5.46
N ASP A 94 -15.97 -3.63 -6.15
CA ASP A 94 -14.76 -4.32 -5.77
C ASP A 94 -13.83 -3.40 -4.97
N LEU A 95 -13.26 -3.94 -3.90
CA LEU A 95 -12.25 -3.30 -3.07
C LEU A 95 -10.99 -4.15 -3.03
N PHE A 96 -9.84 -3.49 -3.02
CA PHE A 96 -8.56 -4.13 -2.74
C PHE A 96 -8.38 -4.22 -1.22
N THR A 97 -7.96 -5.38 -0.74
CA THR A 97 -7.64 -5.60 0.67
C THR A 97 -6.14 -5.78 0.83
N ALA A 98 -5.61 -5.32 1.97
CA ALA A 98 -4.20 -5.47 2.30
C ALA A 98 -3.79 -6.95 2.34
N LYS A 99 -4.66 -7.80 2.89
CA LYS A 99 -4.43 -9.25 2.99
C LYS A 99 -4.29 -9.92 1.62
N ALA A 100 -5.23 -9.71 0.71
CA ALA A 100 -5.18 -10.35 -0.62
C ALA A 100 -3.94 -9.91 -1.42
N PHE A 101 -3.50 -8.66 -1.25
CA PHE A 101 -2.29 -8.19 -1.90
C PHE A 101 -1.03 -8.84 -1.32
N HIS A 102 -0.95 -8.97 0.01
CA HIS A 102 0.16 -9.64 0.68
C HIS A 102 0.25 -11.14 0.34
N GLU A 103 -0.88 -11.83 0.24
CA GLU A 103 -0.97 -13.26 -0.07
C GLU A 103 -0.70 -13.58 -1.56
N GLY A 104 -0.39 -12.57 -2.38
CA GLY A 104 -0.16 -12.76 -3.81
C GLY A 104 -1.42 -13.09 -4.60
N THR A 105 -2.59 -12.83 -4.02
CA THR A 105 -3.91 -12.99 -4.64
C THR A 105 -4.62 -11.64 -4.87
N PRO A 106 -3.95 -10.60 -5.42
CA PRO A 106 -4.55 -9.25 -5.53
C PRO A 106 -5.78 -9.17 -6.46
N ASN A 107 -6.03 -10.22 -7.23
CA ASN A 107 -7.22 -10.37 -8.07
C ASN A 107 -8.44 -10.85 -7.28
N GLU A 108 -8.25 -11.42 -6.08
CA GLU A 108 -9.32 -11.71 -5.14
C GLU A 108 -9.74 -10.41 -4.47
N ARG A 109 -10.63 -9.70 -5.17
CA ARG A 109 -11.19 -8.44 -4.67
C ARG A 109 -12.31 -8.74 -3.68
N HIS A 110 -12.33 -7.99 -2.58
CA HIS A 110 -13.46 -8.00 -1.65
C HIS A 110 -14.63 -7.30 -2.30
N LYS A 111 -15.78 -7.97 -2.39
CA LYS A 111 -16.96 -7.45 -3.08
C LYS A 111 -17.96 -6.94 -2.05
N ILE A 112 -18.37 -5.69 -2.19
CA ILE A 112 -19.35 -5.07 -1.30
C ILE A 112 -20.55 -4.58 -2.10
N LYS A 113 -21.73 -4.83 -1.55
CA LYS A 113 -23.02 -4.41 -2.13
C LYS A 113 -23.80 -3.47 -1.20
N ASN A 114 -23.59 -3.59 0.11
CA ASN A 114 -24.23 -2.77 1.12
C ASN A 114 -23.18 -1.91 1.83
N GLY A 115 -23.13 -0.62 1.51
CA GLY A 115 -22.05 0.20 2.02
C GLY A 115 -21.94 1.60 1.44
N LEU A 116 -20.79 2.21 1.72
CA LEU A 116 -20.39 3.51 1.19
C LEU A 116 -19.15 3.34 0.32
N TYR A 117 -19.02 4.16 -0.72
CA TYR A 117 -17.92 4.07 -1.66
C TYR A 117 -17.50 5.44 -2.18
N TYR A 118 -16.19 5.61 -2.39
CA TYR A 118 -15.62 6.73 -3.12
C TYR A 118 -14.42 6.25 -3.92
N SER A 119 -14.27 6.76 -5.14
CA SER A 119 -13.07 6.52 -5.94
C SER A 119 -12.72 7.75 -6.77
N LYS A 120 -11.42 8.04 -6.83
CA LYS A 120 -10.85 9.10 -7.65
C LYS A 120 -9.54 8.62 -8.26
N ILE A 121 -9.50 8.63 -9.58
CA ILE A 121 -8.30 8.30 -10.37
C ILE A 121 -7.60 9.61 -10.74
N ALA A 122 -6.27 9.62 -10.62
CA ALA A 122 -5.42 10.73 -11.04
C ALA A 122 -4.88 10.49 -12.45
N ALA A 123 -4.42 11.55 -13.11
CA ALA A 123 -4.00 11.50 -14.52
C ALA A 123 -2.79 10.58 -14.77
N ASN A 124 -1.98 10.31 -13.75
CA ASN A 124 -0.83 9.41 -13.79
C ASN A 124 -1.21 7.92 -13.72
N GLY A 125 -2.49 7.59 -13.43
CA GLY A 125 -2.98 6.22 -13.32
C GLY A 125 -3.07 5.71 -11.88
N GLY A 126 -2.53 6.46 -10.93
CA GLY A 126 -2.77 6.30 -9.50
C GLY A 126 -4.16 6.77 -9.10
N GLY A 127 -4.42 6.78 -7.79
CA GLY A 127 -5.71 7.20 -7.27
C GLY A 127 -5.96 6.75 -5.85
N VAL A 128 -7.16 7.05 -5.39
CA VAL A 128 -7.69 6.60 -4.11
C VAL A 128 -9.02 5.92 -4.34
N THR A 129 -9.22 4.78 -3.70
CA THR A 129 -10.51 4.11 -3.56
C THR A 129 -10.72 3.85 -2.08
N VAL A 130 -11.88 4.23 -1.57
CA VAL A 130 -12.27 3.92 -0.20
C VAL A 130 -13.66 3.32 -0.21
N GLY A 131 -13.90 2.40 0.71
CA GLY A 131 -15.21 1.82 0.89
C GLY A 131 -15.47 1.46 2.34
N TYR A 132 -16.75 1.41 2.70
CA TYR A 132 -17.21 0.93 3.97
C TYR A 132 -18.23 -0.17 3.73
N ASP A 133 -18.01 -1.32 4.33
CA ASP A 133 -18.86 -2.50 4.26
C ASP A 133 -19.73 -2.55 5.52
N ARG A 134 -21.03 -2.31 5.37
CA ARG A 134 -21.99 -2.31 6.48
C ARG A 134 -22.19 -3.71 7.06
N ASP A 135 -22.05 -4.74 6.24
CA ASP A 135 -22.32 -6.11 6.66
C ASP A 135 -21.25 -6.59 7.66
N ASN A 136 -20.04 -6.05 7.55
CA ASN A 136 -18.90 -6.42 8.39
C ASN A 136 -18.41 -5.30 9.34
N GLY A 137 -18.92 -4.08 9.19
CA GLY A 137 -18.44 -2.92 9.96
C GLY A 137 -16.98 -2.58 9.66
N ARG A 138 -16.57 -2.66 8.39
CA ARG A 138 -15.16 -2.49 7.98
C ARG A 138 -14.98 -1.39 6.95
N GLY A 139 -13.98 -0.54 7.18
CA GLY A 139 -13.46 0.43 6.24
C GLY A 139 -12.26 -0.12 5.46
N TYR A 140 -12.14 0.30 4.21
CA TYR A 140 -11.08 -0.07 3.29
C TYR A 140 -10.54 1.17 2.60
N ILE A 141 -9.22 1.27 2.50
CA ILE A 141 -8.52 2.34 1.77
C ILE A 141 -7.50 1.68 0.85
N SER A 142 -7.57 2.03 -0.43
CA SER A 142 -6.57 1.71 -1.44
C SER A 142 -6.08 3.01 -2.05
N ARG A 143 -4.77 3.26 -1.98
CA ARG A 143 -4.11 4.42 -2.61
C ARG A 143 -2.91 3.95 -3.42
N SER A 144 -2.69 4.62 -4.54
CA SER A 144 -1.48 4.45 -5.36
C SER A 144 -1.10 5.76 -6.02
N SER A 145 0.20 5.93 -6.28
CA SER A 145 0.78 7.14 -6.87
C SER A 145 1.31 6.95 -8.28
N ARG A 146 0.95 5.83 -8.95
CA ARG A 146 1.36 5.52 -10.33
C ARG A 146 1.14 6.70 -11.25
#